data_AF-A0A944EBN7-F1
#
_entry.id   AF-A0A944EBN7-F1
#
_cell.length_a   1.000
_cell.length_b   1.000
_cell.length_c   1.000
_cell.angle_alpha   90.00
_cell.angle_beta   90.00
_cell.angle_gamma   90.00
#
_symmetry.space_group_name_H-M   'P 1'
#
loop_
_entity.id
_entity.type
_entity.pdbx_description
1 polymer ?
#
loop_
_entity_poly.entity_id
_entity_poly.type
_entity_poly.pdbx_seq_one_letter_code
_entity_poly.pdbx_strand_id
1 'polypeptide(L)'
;MTPTTAAPRARLLVPLYVHPAADPAAWTALEEAAAGLHGVVLNIADGPGRVPDAAFGQAAARLRTAGVPLLGYVDTGYGHRPAREIVGDIRRHRRWYDVDGVFLDQVPAQAAALPHYRRLVLLARALGARTAVLNPGTHPDPGYARVADLLVTFEGPWETYRRAGVPAWTADHPPGRFCHLVYGVPPGHADDVARTADGRGAAVHCAVPGVGDNPWSGAPWAAGGQEERG
;
A
#
# COMPACT_ATOMS: atom_id res chain seq x y z
N MET A 1 -28.90 -11.73 22.61
CA MET A 1 -27.81 -12.04 21.64
C MET A 1 -26.83 -10.90 21.72
N THR A 2 -25.68 -11.11 22.36
CA THR A 2 -24.57 -10.17 22.35
C THR A 2 -24.02 -10.10 20.92
N PRO A 3 -23.84 -8.91 20.32
CA PRO A 3 -23.17 -8.82 19.04
C PRO A 3 -21.73 -9.30 19.23
N THR A 4 -21.33 -10.32 18.47
CA THR A 4 -19.93 -10.70 18.33
C THR A 4 -19.21 -9.50 17.74
N THR A 5 -18.37 -8.83 18.52
CA THR A 5 -17.46 -7.80 18.02
C THR A 5 -16.60 -8.45 16.93
N ALA A 6 -16.86 -8.10 15.68
CA ALA A 6 -16.00 -8.49 14.58
C ALA A 6 -14.59 -7.99 14.91
N ALA A 7 -13.58 -8.85 14.79
CA ALA A 7 -12.19 -8.42 14.94
C ALA A 7 -11.95 -7.17 14.09
N PRO A 8 -11.25 -6.14 14.61
CA PRO A 8 -10.98 -4.94 13.83
C PRO A 8 -10.30 -5.35 12.53
N ARG A 9 -10.95 -5.02 11.40
CA ARG A 9 -10.46 -5.37 10.07
C ARG A 9 -9.19 -4.56 9.84
N ALA A 10 -8.08 -5.19 9.46
CA ALA A 10 -6.85 -4.46 9.17
C ALA A 10 -7.04 -3.50 7.97
N ARG A 11 -6.68 -2.22 8.14
CA ARG A 11 -7.07 -1.11 7.24
C ARG A 11 -5.90 -0.32 6.69
N LEU A 12 -4.72 -0.43 7.29
CA LEU A 12 -3.59 0.43 6.96
C LEU A 12 -2.66 -0.25 5.96
N LEU A 13 -2.60 0.27 4.73
CA LEU A 13 -1.57 -0.13 3.76
C LEU A 13 -0.45 0.91 3.80
N VAL A 14 0.70 0.55 4.36
CA VAL A 14 1.76 1.52 4.63
C VAL A 14 2.91 1.39 3.62
N PRO A 15 3.06 2.32 2.67
CA PRO A 15 4.34 2.55 2.02
C PRO A 15 5.28 3.27 2.98
N LEU A 16 6.30 2.56 3.46
CA LEU A 16 7.35 3.15 4.31
C LEU A 16 8.67 3.15 3.55
N TYR A 17 8.98 4.28 2.92
CA TYR A 17 10.15 4.45 2.05
C TYR A 17 11.29 5.15 2.80
N VAL A 18 11.59 4.63 3.99
CA VAL A 18 12.74 5.00 4.80
C VAL A 18 13.52 3.75 5.18
N HIS A 19 14.84 3.83 5.03
CA HIS A 19 15.72 2.72 5.34
C HIS A 19 15.65 2.37 6.84
N PRO A 20 15.55 1.09 7.25
CA PRO A 20 15.41 0.71 8.66
C PRO A 20 16.53 1.19 9.59
N ALA A 21 17.75 1.31 9.06
CA ALA A 21 18.87 1.88 9.83
C ALA A 21 18.82 3.41 9.98
N ALA A 22 18.08 4.11 9.11
CA ALA A 22 17.93 5.57 9.15
C ALA A 22 16.83 5.99 10.13
N ASP A 23 15.74 5.23 10.21
CA ASP A 23 14.66 5.45 11.17
C ASP A 23 14.17 4.13 11.79
N PRO A 24 14.91 3.56 12.76
CA PRO A 24 14.48 2.33 13.42
C PRO A 24 13.14 2.46 14.15
N ALA A 25 12.81 3.67 14.64
CA ALA A 25 11.59 3.92 15.41
C ALA A 25 10.34 3.76 14.54
N ALA A 26 10.37 4.24 13.30
CA ALA A 26 9.27 4.04 12.35
C ALA A 26 8.96 2.55 12.11
N TRP A 27 9.98 1.70 12.02
CA TRP A 27 9.79 0.26 11.83
C TRP A 27 9.24 -0.42 13.09
N THR A 28 9.73 -0.05 14.28
CA THR A 28 9.15 -0.55 15.54
C THR A 28 7.68 -0.16 15.68
N ALA A 29 7.31 1.07 15.30
CA ALA A 29 5.92 1.52 15.35
C ALA A 29 4.99 0.67 14.46
N LEU A 30 5.50 0.15 13.32
CA LEU A 30 4.74 -0.79 12.48
C LEU A 30 4.55 -2.16 13.16
N GLU A 31 5.55 -2.64 13.88
CA GLU A 31 5.44 -3.89 14.65
C GLU A 31 4.38 -3.77 15.77
N GLU A 32 4.36 -2.63 16.45
CA GLU A 32 3.35 -2.33 17.50
C GLU A 32 1.94 -2.17 16.92
N ALA A 33 1.82 -1.62 15.71
CA ALA A 33 0.55 -1.42 15.01
C ALA A 33 0.08 -2.65 14.20
N ALA A 34 0.74 -3.81 14.33
CA ALA A 34 0.57 -4.95 13.44
C ALA A 34 -0.89 -5.37 13.19
N ALA A 35 -1.73 -5.38 14.23
CA ALA A 35 -3.14 -5.78 14.13
C ALA A 35 -3.98 -4.87 13.20
N GLY A 36 -3.57 -3.61 13.01
CA GLY A 36 -4.24 -2.64 12.15
C GLY A 36 -3.72 -2.62 10.70
N LEU A 37 -2.57 -3.26 10.44
CA LEU A 37 -1.89 -3.19 9.15
C LEU A 37 -2.48 -4.18 8.15
N HIS A 38 -3.07 -3.64 7.08
CA HIS A 38 -3.44 -4.42 5.89
C HIS A 38 -2.18 -4.97 5.20
N GLY A 39 -1.09 -4.19 5.22
CA GLY A 39 0.23 -4.62 4.82
C GLY A 39 1.24 -3.48 4.78
N VAL A 40 2.52 -3.83 4.66
CA VAL A 40 3.62 -2.87 4.52
C VAL A 40 4.29 -3.07 3.17
N VAL A 41 4.46 -1.98 2.42
CA VAL A 41 5.14 -1.99 1.11
C VAL A 41 6.63 -1.77 1.32
N LEU A 42 7.44 -2.78 1.00
CA LEU A 42 8.90 -2.71 1.05
C LEU A 42 9.45 -2.16 -0.27
N ASN A 43 10.05 -0.97 -0.21
CA ASN A 43 10.82 -0.38 -1.30
C ASN A 43 12.27 -0.15 -0.84
N ILE A 44 13.22 -0.90 -1.40
CA ILE A 44 14.63 -0.85 -0.99
C ILE A 44 15.36 0.21 -1.83
N ALA A 45 15.13 0.20 -3.15
CA ALA A 45 15.72 1.15 -4.10
C ALA A 45 14.92 1.09 -5.41
N ASP A 46 13.71 1.67 -5.40
CA ASP A 46 12.69 1.59 -6.46
C ASP A 46 12.44 0.13 -6.92
N GLY A 47 12.40 -0.76 -5.94
CA GLY A 47 12.37 -2.20 -6.12
C GLY A 47 13.17 -2.95 -5.03
N PRO A 48 13.63 -4.19 -5.30
CA PRO A 48 14.28 -5.04 -4.30
C PRO A 48 15.74 -4.67 -4.00
N GLY A 49 16.29 -3.71 -4.74
CA GLY A 49 17.73 -3.42 -4.79
C GLY A 49 18.50 -4.31 -5.78
N ARG A 50 19.79 -4.01 -5.90
CA ARG A 50 20.74 -4.80 -6.73
C ARG A 50 21.32 -6.01 -5.99
N VAL A 51 21.40 -5.91 -4.67
CA VAL A 51 21.84 -6.94 -3.74
C VAL A 51 20.89 -6.94 -2.53
N PRO A 52 20.74 -8.07 -1.80
CA PRO A 52 19.92 -8.10 -0.60
C PRO A 52 20.47 -7.15 0.47
N ASP A 53 19.58 -6.38 1.09
CA ASP A 53 19.90 -5.50 2.21
C ASP A 53 19.58 -6.18 3.55
N ALA A 54 20.57 -6.27 4.44
CA ALA A 54 20.42 -6.97 5.72
C ALA A 54 19.48 -6.25 6.69
N ALA A 55 19.45 -4.91 6.68
CA ALA A 55 18.58 -4.14 7.58
C ALA A 55 17.12 -4.32 7.17
N PHE A 56 16.82 -4.27 5.87
CA PHE A 56 15.48 -4.61 5.35
C PHE A 56 15.13 -6.08 5.61
N GLY A 57 16.07 -7.01 5.46
CA GLY A 57 15.84 -8.42 5.76
C GLY A 57 15.44 -8.66 7.23
N GLN A 58 16.12 -8.00 8.17
CA GLN A 58 15.80 -8.09 9.60
C GLN A 58 14.46 -7.44 9.92
N ALA A 59 14.18 -6.25 9.39
CA ALA A 59 12.91 -5.55 9.60
C ALA A 59 11.72 -6.36 9.02
N ALA A 60 11.87 -6.91 7.82
CA ALA A 60 10.89 -7.80 7.22
C ALA A 60 10.64 -9.04 8.11
N ALA A 61 11.68 -9.66 8.67
CA ALA A 61 11.52 -10.82 9.55
C ALA A 61 10.73 -10.49 10.84
N ARG A 62 10.97 -9.33 11.45
CA ARG A 62 10.22 -8.89 12.63
C ARG A 62 8.75 -8.63 12.31
N LEU A 63 8.47 -7.89 11.23
CA LEU A 63 7.10 -7.64 10.77
C LEU A 63 6.33 -8.94 10.45
N ARG A 64 6.98 -9.89 9.77
CA ARG A 64 6.36 -11.22 9.53
C ARG A 64 6.09 -11.97 10.83
N THR A 65 6.99 -11.90 11.81
CA THR A 65 6.80 -12.50 13.14
C THR A 65 5.62 -11.87 13.88
N ALA A 66 5.40 -10.57 13.70
CA ALA A 66 4.23 -9.85 14.19
C ALA A 66 2.94 -10.12 13.38
N GLY A 67 3.01 -10.93 12.31
CA GLY A 67 1.87 -11.30 11.47
C GLY A 67 1.49 -10.26 10.41
N VAL A 68 2.36 -9.29 10.13
CA VAL A 68 2.10 -8.22 9.15
C VAL A 68 2.35 -8.71 7.72
N PRO A 69 1.38 -8.61 6.79
CA PRO A 69 1.60 -8.92 5.39
C PRO A 69 2.60 -7.95 4.75
N LEU A 70 3.59 -8.48 4.02
CA LEU A 70 4.59 -7.69 3.32
C LEU A 70 4.35 -7.71 1.81
N LEU A 71 4.45 -6.55 1.17
CA LEU A 71 4.33 -6.40 -0.27
C LEU A 71 5.64 -5.86 -0.85
N GLY A 72 6.17 -6.50 -1.89
CA GLY A 72 7.33 -5.97 -2.61
C GLY A 72 6.90 -4.86 -3.58
N TYR A 73 7.50 -3.68 -3.46
CA TYR A 73 7.32 -2.59 -4.42
C TYR A 73 7.95 -2.96 -5.77
N VAL A 74 7.24 -2.75 -6.86
CA VAL A 74 7.78 -2.95 -8.21
C VAL A 74 7.30 -1.84 -9.12
N ASP A 75 8.22 -0.99 -9.57
CA ASP A 75 7.95 0.01 -10.59
C ASP A 75 7.66 -0.69 -11.94
N THR A 76 6.53 -0.33 -12.55
CA THR A 76 6.11 -0.83 -13.87
C THR A 76 6.28 0.19 -14.99
N GLY A 77 6.72 1.41 -14.67
CA GLY A 77 7.02 2.48 -15.61
C GLY A 77 5.84 2.83 -16.51
N TYR A 78 4.63 2.89 -15.97
CA TYR A 78 3.39 3.13 -16.73
C TYR A 78 3.15 2.13 -17.87
N GLY A 79 3.61 0.90 -17.68
CA GLY A 79 3.50 -0.18 -18.66
C GLY A 79 4.61 -0.20 -19.72
N HIS A 80 5.58 0.71 -19.63
CA HIS A 80 6.73 0.76 -20.54
C HIS A 80 7.89 -0.14 -20.08
N ARG A 81 7.94 -0.52 -18.81
CA ARG A 81 9.03 -1.36 -18.29
C ARG A 81 8.89 -2.81 -18.79
N PRO A 82 9.97 -3.46 -19.25
CA PRO A 82 9.91 -4.83 -19.75
C PRO A 82 9.39 -5.83 -18.70
N ALA A 83 8.42 -6.66 -19.08
CA ALA A 83 7.81 -7.65 -18.17
C ALA A 83 8.83 -8.61 -17.53
N ARG A 84 9.92 -8.94 -18.24
CA ARG A 84 11.00 -9.79 -17.71
C ARG A 84 11.70 -9.15 -16.50
N GLU A 85 11.84 -7.83 -16.49
CA GLU A 85 12.52 -7.09 -15.43
C GLU A 85 11.60 -6.96 -14.22
N ILE A 86 10.32 -6.62 -14.45
CA ILE A 86 9.26 -6.63 -13.45
C ILE A 86 9.19 -8.00 -12.75
N VAL A 87 9.13 -9.09 -13.52
CA VAL A 87 9.13 -10.46 -12.98
C VAL A 87 10.41 -10.78 -12.20
N GLY A 88 11.55 -10.29 -12.69
CA GLY A 88 12.82 -10.39 -11.98
C GLY A 88 12.77 -9.73 -10.60
N ASP A 89 12.14 -8.57 -10.48
CA ASP A 89 12.02 -7.84 -9.23
C ASP A 89 11.11 -8.56 -8.23
N ILE A 90 9.95 -9.04 -8.71
CA ILE A 90 9.02 -9.85 -7.92
C ILE A 90 9.75 -11.05 -7.30
N ARG A 91 10.53 -11.77 -8.11
CA ARG A 91 11.33 -12.92 -7.63
C ARG A 91 12.36 -12.52 -6.59
N ARG A 92 13.06 -11.40 -6.79
CA ARG A 92 14.10 -10.93 -5.85
C ARG A 92 13.48 -10.49 -4.52
N HIS A 93 12.36 -9.77 -4.54
CA HIS A 93 11.62 -9.44 -3.31
C HIS A 93 11.23 -10.70 -2.53
N ARG A 94 10.62 -11.69 -3.21
CA ARG A 94 10.22 -12.94 -2.57
C ARG A 94 11.42 -13.70 -2.01
N ARG A 95 12.51 -13.81 -2.78
CA ARG A 95 13.71 -14.55 -2.37
C ARG A 95 14.47 -13.88 -1.22
N TRP A 96 14.55 -12.56 -1.21
CA TRP A 96 15.43 -11.83 -0.28
C TRP A 96 14.72 -11.37 0.99
N TYR A 97 13.43 -11.06 0.91
CA TYR A 97 12.68 -10.47 2.01
C TYR A 97 11.42 -11.26 2.39
N ASP A 98 11.16 -12.38 1.70
CA ASP A 98 10.03 -13.29 1.96
C ASP A 98 8.67 -12.57 1.93
N VAL A 99 8.49 -11.61 1.01
CA VAL A 99 7.25 -10.85 0.88
C VAL A 99 6.07 -11.74 0.49
N ASP A 100 4.88 -11.41 1.00
CA ASP A 100 3.63 -12.15 0.78
C ASP A 100 2.94 -11.79 -0.53
N GLY A 101 3.20 -10.59 -1.05
CA GLY A 101 2.53 -10.07 -2.22
C GLY A 101 3.34 -9.03 -2.97
N VAL A 102 2.69 -8.40 -3.93
CA VAL A 102 3.28 -7.36 -4.79
C VAL A 102 2.47 -6.08 -4.71
N PHE A 103 3.19 -4.96 -4.75
CA PHE A 103 2.66 -3.63 -4.98
C PHE A 103 3.24 -3.15 -6.30
N LEU A 104 2.44 -3.22 -7.37
CA LEU A 104 2.85 -2.76 -8.70
C LEU A 104 2.54 -1.28 -8.80
N ASP A 105 3.58 -0.46 -8.93
CA ASP A 105 3.48 0.99 -8.95
C ASP A 105 3.57 1.57 -10.36
N GLN A 106 3.19 2.84 -10.49
CA GLN A 106 3.10 3.56 -11.76
C GLN A 106 2.21 2.80 -12.76
N VAL A 107 0.97 2.50 -12.35
CA VAL A 107 -0.01 1.81 -13.20
C VAL A 107 -0.80 2.86 -14.01
N PRO A 108 -0.88 2.76 -15.34
CA PRO A 108 -1.71 3.66 -16.13
C PRO A 108 -3.20 3.39 -15.86
N ALA A 109 -4.00 4.45 -15.76
CA ALA A 109 -5.44 4.36 -15.49
C ALA A 109 -6.26 3.85 -16.68
N GLN A 110 -5.72 3.89 -17.90
CA GLN A 110 -6.45 3.63 -19.13
C GLN A 110 -6.68 2.13 -19.38
N ALA A 111 -7.81 1.81 -20.01
CA ALA A 111 -8.22 0.44 -20.34
C ALA A 111 -7.22 -0.30 -21.24
N ALA A 112 -6.48 0.41 -22.10
CA ALA A 112 -5.54 -0.18 -23.04
C ALA A 112 -4.45 -1.04 -22.38
N ALA A 113 -4.07 -0.70 -21.14
CA ALA A 113 -3.04 -1.43 -20.40
C ALA A 113 -3.58 -2.61 -19.59
N LEU A 114 -4.91 -2.78 -19.46
CA LEU A 114 -5.52 -3.87 -18.68
C LEU A 114 -5.00 -5.27 -19.02
N PRO A 115 -4.89 -5.66 -20.32
CA PRO A 115 -4.38 -6.99 -20.65
C PRO A 115 -2.93 -7.21 -20.22
N HIS A 116 -2.13 -6.14 -20.13
CA HIS A 116 -0.77 -6.22 -19.61
C HIS A 116 -0.77 -6.47 -18.09
N TYR A 117 -1.48 -5.65 -17.32
CA TYR A 117 -1.53 -5.80 -15.86
C TYR A 117 -2.23 -7.07 -15.40
N ARG A 118 -3.25 -7.56 -16.13
CA ARG A 118 -3.81 -8.90 -15.88
C ARG A 118 -2.76 -9.99 -15.99
N ARG A 119 -1.89 -9.93 -17.01
CA ARG A 119 -0.78 -10.89 -17.17
C ARG A 119 0.25 -10.76 -16.07
N LEU A 120 0.62 -9.54 -15.67
CA LEU A 120 1.55 -9.33 -14.56
C LEU A 120 1.02 -9.88 -13.23
N VAL A 121 -0.25 -9.65 -12.90
CA VAL A 121 -0.87 -10.21 -11.69
C VAL A 121 -0.85 -11.74 -11.73
N LEU A 122 -1.25 -12.36 -12.85
CA LEU A 122 -1.19 -13.82 -12.99
C LEU A 122 0.24 -14.38 -12.82
N LEU A 123 1.24 -13.69 -13.38
CA LEU A 123 2.65 -14.06 -13.19
C LEU A 123 3.09 -13.90 -11.73
N ALA A 124 2.70 -12.82 -11.06
CA ALA A 124 2.97 -12.63 -9.63
C ALA A 124 2.35 -13.76 -8.79
N ARG A 125 1.11 -14.17 -9.08
CA ARG A 125 0.46 -15.33 -8.44
C ARG A 125 1.25 -16.62 -8.65
N ALA A 126 1.67 -16.89 -9.88
CA ALA A 126 2.47 -18.07 -10.20
C ALA A 126 3.83 -18.09 -9.47
N LEU A 127 4.31 -16.92 -9.04
CA LEU A 127 5.52 -16.75 -8.23
C LEU A 127 5.25 -16.73 -6.72
N GLY A 128 4.02 -16.98 -6.29
CA GLY A 128 3.63 -17.13 -4.89
C GLY A 128 3.06 -15.87 -4.24
N ALA A 129 2.79 -14.80 -4.99
CA ALA A 129 2.13 -13.62 -4.43
C ALA A 129 0.68 -13.94 -4.02
N ARG A 130 0.37 -13.81 -2.72
CA ARG A 130 -0.97 -13.97 -2.13
C ARG A 130 -1.81 -12.71 -2.25
N THR A 131 -1.18 -11.54 -2.28
CA THR A 131 -1.82 -10.24 -2.53
C THR A 131 -1.19 -9.53 -3.72
N ALA A 132 -2.00 -8.91 -4.56
CA ALA A 132 -1.58 -8.06 -5.67
C ALA A 132 -2.30 -6.72 -5.59
N VAL A 133 -1.53 -5.68 -5.30
CA VAL A 133 -1.98 -4.29 -5.29
C VAL A 133 -1.51 -3.62 -6.58
N LEU A 134 -2.42 -2.90 -7.24
CA LEU A 134 -2.07 -2.03 -8.36
C LEU A 134 -2.23 -0.58 -7.91
N ASN A 135 -1.22 0.23 -8.17
CA ASN A 135 -1.24 1.64 -7.86
C ASN A 135 -1.30 2.53 -9.11
N PRO A 136 -2.51 2.89 -9.56
CA PRO A 136 -2.69 3.97 -10.53
C PRO A 136 -2.74 5.36 -9.90
N GLY A 137 -2.85 5.49 -8.57
CA GLY A 137 -2.97 6.77 -7.85
C GLY A 137 -4.27 7.55 -8.13
N THR A 138 -5.14 7.03 -8.98
CA THR A 138 -6.41 7.65 -9.40
C THR A 138 -7.39 6.57 -9.80
N HIS A 139 -8.67 6.89 -9.96
CA HIS A 139 -9.66 5.92 -10.42
C HIS A 139 -9.34 5.45 -11.85
N PRO A 140 -9.04 4.16 -12.06
CA PRO A 140 -8.75 3.63 -13.38
C PRO A 140 -10.02 3.19 -14.10
N ASP A 141 -9.88 2.62 -15.30
CA ASP A 141 -10.95 1.87 -15.95
C ASP A 141 -11.52 0.78 -14.99
N PRO A 142 -12.85 0.59 -14.92
CA PRO A 142 -13.47 -0.38 -13.99
C PRO A 142 -12.98 -1.82 -14.17
N GLY A 143 -12.44 -2.17 -15.34
CA GLY A 143 -11.83 -3.47 -15.59
C GLY A 143 -10.69 -3.81 -14.62
N TYR A 144 -9.99 -2.82 -14.05
CA TYR A 144 -8.89 -3.05 -13.10
C TYR A 144 -9.38 -3.66 -11.80
N ALA A 145 -10.60 -3.32 -11.37
CA ALA A 145 -11.18 -3.83 -10.13
C ALA A 145 -11.41 -5.34 -10.17
N ARG A 146 -11.41 -5.96 -11.37
CA ARG A 146 -11.50 -7.42 -11.56
C ARG A 146 -10.15 -8.12 -11.60
N VAL A 147 -9.04 -7.38 -11.62
CA VAL A 147 -7.69 -7.90 -11.81
C VAL A 147 -6.89 -7.94 -10.52
N ALA A 148 -6.95 -6.87 -9.72
CA ALA A 148 -6.22 -6.77 -8.45
C ALA A 148 -7.08 -7.20 -7.25
N ASP A 149 -6.45 -7.51 -6.12
CA ASP A 149 -7.19 -7.61 -4.85
C ASP A 149 -7.50 -6.21 -4.30
N LEU A 150 -6.59 -5.28 -4.53
CA LEU A 150 -6.65 -3.91 -4.04
C LEU A 150 -6.15 -2.93 -5.11
N LEU A 151 -6.88 -1.84 -5.30
CA LEU A 151 -6.51 -0.73 -6.17
C LEU A 151 -6.27 0.51 -5.33
N VAL A 152 -5.13 1.17 -5.51
CA VAL A 152 -4.95 2.52 -4.98
C VAL A 152 -5.66 3.49 -5.91
N THR A 153 -6.86 3.92 -5.53
CA THR A 153 -7.72 4.79 -6.35
C THR A 153 -7.56 6.27 -6.04
N PHE A 154 -6.76 6.59 -5.03
CA PHE A 154 -6.31 7.94 -4.74
C PHE A 154 -4.89 7.87 -4.19
N GLU A 155 -3.97 8.63 -4.76
CA GLU A 155 -2.69 8.97 -4.19
C GLU A 155 -2.43 10.46 -4.37
N GLY A 156 -2.24 11.19 -3.28
CA GLY A 156 -2.06 12.64 -3.39
C GLY A 156 -2.06 13.41 -2.07
N PRO A 157 -1.91 14.74 -2.15
CA PRO A 157 -1.85 15.58 -0.97
C PRO A 157 -3.22 15.72 -0.30
N TRP A 158 -3.22 15.88 1.02
CA TRP A 158 -4.37 16.11 1.88
C TRP A 158 -5.36 17.14 1.31
N GLU A 159 -4.86 18.29 0.85
CA GLU A 159 -5.73 19.34 0.31
C GLU A 159 -6.50 18.91 -0.94
N THR A 160 -5.88 18.14 -1.83
CA THR A 160 -6.57 17.56 -2.99
C THR A 160 -7.54 16.47 -2.55
N TYR A 161 -7.13 15.64 -1.59
CA TYR A 161 -7.95 14.54 -1.07
C TYR A 161 -9.29 15.04 -0.52
N ARG A 162 -9.30 16.14 0.22
CA ARG A 162 -10.53 16.71 0.78
C ARG A 162 -11.59 17.05 -0.26
N ARG A 163 -11.18 17.34 -1.51
CA ARG A 163 -12.08 17.73 -2.61
C ARG A 163 -12.30 16.63 -3.65
N ALA A 164 -11.60 15.50 -3.54
CA ALA A 164 -11.71 14.41 -4.50
C ALA A 164 -13.12 13.78 -4.50
N GLY A 165 -13.65 13.50 -5.69
CA GLY A 165 -14.88 12.73 -5.87
C GLY A 165 -14.59 11.26 -6.16
N VAL A 166 -15.63 10.43 -6.13
CA VAL A 166 -15.57 9.03 -6.56
C VAL A 166 -16.52 8.79 -7.75
N PRO A 167 -16.10 8.06 -8.78
CA PRO A 167 -16.97 7.70 -9.89
C PRO A 167 -17.98 6.63 -9.47
N ALA A 168 -19.18 6.65 -10.06
CA ALA A 168 -20.30 5.80 -9.64
C ALA A 168 -19.99 4.29 -9.69
N TRP A 169 -19.14 3.84 -10.61
CA TRP A 169 -18.83 2.42 -10.79
C TRP A 169 -18.17 1.78 -9.55
N THR A 170 -17.52 2.56 -8.67
CA THR A 170 -16.88 1.99 -7.47
C THR A 170 -17.92 1.45 -6.49
N ALA A 171 -19.16 1.95 -6.54
CA ALA A 171 -20.26 1.46 -5.71
C ALA A 171 -20.66 0.01 -6.02
N ASP A 172 -20.33 -0.49 -7.21
CA ASP A 172 -20.60 -1.88 -7.63
C ASP A 172 -19.58 -2.89 -7.05
N HIS A 173 -18.62 -2.42 -6.23
CA HIS A 173 -17.54 -3.24 -5.68
C HIS A 173 -17.45 -3.13 -4.16
N PRO A 174 -17.03 -4.20 -3.46
CA PRO A 174 -16.79 -4.14 -2.03
C PRO A 174 -15.73 -3.10 -1.67
N PRO A 175 -15.88 -2.32 -0.58
CA PRO A 175 -14.92 -1.29 -0.20
C PRO A 175 -13.49 -1.80 0.05
N GLY A 176 -13.36 -3.10 0.40
CA GLY A 176 -12.08 -3.77 0.55
C GLY A 176 -11.25 -3.91 -0.73
N ARG A 177 -11.77 -3.50 -1.89
CA ARG A 177 -11.02 -3.45 -3.16
C ARG A 177 -10.30 -2.12 -3.40
N PHE A 178 -10.52 -1.13 -2.56
CA PHE A 178 -10.02 0.23 -2.79
C PHE A 178 -9.17 0.73 -1.64
N CYS A 179 -8.11 1.45 -2.00
CA CYS A 179 -7.13 2.05 -1.11
C CYS A 179 -6.93 3.53 -1.43
N HIS A 180 -6.87 4.37 -0.39
CA HIS A 180 -6.49 5.78 -0.51
C HIS A 180 -5.18 6.05 0.23
N LEU A 181 -4.17 6.53 -0.50
CA LEU A 181 -2.87 6.93 0.04
C LEU A 181 -2.82 8.45 0.09
N VAL A 182 -2.78 9.03 1.29
CA VAL A 182 -2.85 10.49 1.49
C VAL A 182 -1.61 10.98 2.23
N TYR A 183 -0.93 11.97 1.66
CA TYR A 183 0.25 12.59 2.25
C TYR A 183 0.06 14.08 2.53
N GLY A 184 0.97 14.68 3.30
CA GLY A 184 0.84 16.04 3.80
C GLY A 184 -0.34 16.21 4.75
N VAL A 185 -0.71 15.15 5.47
CA VAL A 185 -1.84 15.15 6.41
C VAL A 185 -1.40 15.85 7.69
N PRO A 186 -2.08 16.93 8.14
CA PRO A 186 -1.70 17.60 9.37
C PRO A 186 -1.99 16.71 10.61
N PRO A 187 -1.30 16.96 11.74
CA PRO A 187 -1.56 16.25 12.99
C PRO A 187 -3.05 16.29 13.37
N GLY A 188 -3.57 15.19 13.93
CA GLY A 188 -4.98 15.07 14.35
C GLY A 188 -5.98 14.72 13.23
N HIS A 189 -5.57 14.71 11.95
CA HIS A 189 -6.47 14.45 10.82
C HIS A 189 -6.45 13.02 10.26
N ALA A 190 -5.79 12.08 10.95
CA ALA A 190 -5.75 10.67 10.53
C ALA A 190 -7.17 10.06 10.47
N ASP A 191 -8.00 10.35 11.47
CA ASP A 191 -9.38 9.86 11.52
C ASP A 191 -10.27 10.51 10.45
N ASP A 192 -9.97 11.73 10.03
CA ASP A 192 -10.65 12.35 8.89
C ASP A 192 -10.32 11.63 7.59
N VAL A 193 -9.07 11.19 7.39
CA VAL A 193 -8.69 10.37 6.23
C VAL A 193 -9.48 9.06 6.24
N ALA A 194 -9.52 8.37 7.39
CA ALA A 194 -10.24 7.12 7.56
C ALA A 194 -11.74 7.25 7.27
N ARG A 195 -12.41 8.24 7.88
CA ARG A 195 -13.85 8.52 7.65
C ARG A 195 -14.13 8.90 6.20
N THR A 196 -13.25 9.70 5.59
CA THR A 196 -13.40 10.12 4.20
C THR A 196 -13.22 8.93 3.25
N ALA A 197 -12.28 8.02 3.54
CA ALA A 197 -12.10 6.80 2.77
C ALA A 197 -13.34 5.92 2.87
N ASP A 198 -13.87 5.72 4.09
CA ASP A 198 -15.11 4.97 4.31
C ASP A 198 -16.31 5.54 3.56
N GLY A 199 -16.54 6.86 3.65
CA GLY A 199 -17.62 7.55 2.94
C GLY A 199 -17.48 7.50 1.41
N ARG A 200 -16.27 7.22 0.90
CA ARG A 200 -15.95 7.06 -0.52
C ARG A 200 -15.87 5.60 -0.95
N GLY A 201 -16.19 4.66 -0.06
CA GLY A 201 -16.17 3.23 -0.34
C GLY A 201 -14.77 2.64 -0.44
N ALA A 202 -13.76 3.20 0.23
CA ALA A 202 -12.42 2.61 0.35
C ALA A 202 -12.15 2.17 1.79
N ALA A 203 -12.00 0.87 2.02
CA ALA A 203 -11.77 0.33 3.36
C ALA A 203 -10.31 0.47 3.81
N VAL A 204 -9.37 0.51 2.86
CA VAL A 204 -7.92 0.56 3.11
C VAL A 204 -7.43 1.99 2.89
N HIS A 205 -6.52 2.47 3.73
CA HIS A 205 -5.96 3.81 3.57
C HIS A 205 -4.60 3.95 4.24
N CYS A 206 -3.93 5.07 3.98
CA CYS A 206 -2.76 5.53 4.73
C CYS A 206 -2.78 7.04 4.80
N ALA A 207 -2.37 7.59 5.94
CA ALA A 207 -2.22 9.02 6.18
C ALA A 207 -0.81 9.28 6.72
N VAL A 208 -0.01 10.08 6.03
CA VAL A 208 1.35 10.43 6.46
C VAL A 208 1.55 11.94 6.52
N PRO A 209 2.44 12.44 7.39
CA PRO A 209 2.79 13.86 7.43
C PRO A 209 3.68 14.31 6.28
N GLY A 210 4.40 13.38 5.63
CA GLY A 210 5.44 13.71 4.66
C GLY A 210 4.94 14.48 3.44
N VAL A 211 5.81 15.29 2.87
CA VAL A 211 5.56 16.15 1.70
C VAL A 211 6.77 16.13 0.77
N GLY A 212 6.65 16.71 -0.43
CA GLY A 212 7.74 16.83 -1.39
C GLY A 212 7.98 15.54 -2.18
N ASP A 213 9.23 15.30 -2.58
CA ASP A 213 9.59 14.23 -3.54
C ASP A 213 9.50 12.81 -2.96
N ASN A 214 9.59 12.66 -1.64
CA ASN A 214 9.40 11.39 -0.94
C ASN A 214 8.46 11.56 0.26
N PRO A 215 7.14 11.67 0.03
CA PRO A 215 6.18 11.89 1.12
C PRO A 215 6.02 10.67 2.03
N TRP A 216 6.52 9.51 1.61
CA TRP A 216 6.36 8.21 2.29
C TRP A 216 7.55 7.85 3.19
N SER A 217 8.47 8.79 3.45
CA SER A 217 9.64 8.58 4.30
C SER A 217 9.37 8.64 5.81
N GLY A 218 8.13 8.89 6.22
CA GLY A 218 7.72 8.99 7.62
C GLY A 218 6.69 7.94 7.98
N ALA A 219 6.66 7.55 9.26
CA ALA A 219 5.62 6.66 9.78
C ALA A 219 4.21 7.26 9.56
N PRO A 220 3.20 6.42 9.32
CA PRO A 220 1.83 6.88 9.22
C PRO A 220 1.32 7.42 10.56
N TRP A 221 0.37 8.34 10.48
CA TRP A 221 -0.40 8.72 11.66
C TRP A 221 -1.23 7.52 12.14
N ALA A 222 -1.20 7.24 13.44
CA ALA A 222 -2.05 6.22 14.04
C ALA A 222 -3.51 6.71 14.10
N ALA A 223 -4.45 5.89 13.62
CA ALA A 223 -5.88 6.14 13.85
C ALA A 223 -6.20 5.87 15.33
N GLY A 224 -6.88 6.81 16.00
CA GLY A 224 -7.21 6.72 17.43
C GLY A 224 -6.17 7.30 18.42
N GLY A 225 -5.19 8.07 17.95
CA GLY A 225 -4.29 8.84 18.82
C GLY A 225 -4.88 10.20 19.17
N GLN A 226 -5.56 10.30 20.31
CA GLN A 226 -5.87 11.59 20.92
C GLN A 226 -4.58 12.21 21.47
N GLU A 227 -4.44 13.51 21.24
CA GLU A 227 -3.42 14.41 21.77
C GLU A 227 -3.28 14.26 23.30
N GLU A 228 -2.05 14.31 23.82
CA GLU A 228 -1.62 15.20 24.91
C GLU A 228 -0.19 14.86 25.37
N ARG A 229 0.76 15.75 25.05
CA ARG A 229 1.82 16.16 25.99
C ARG A 229 2.01 17.67 25.83
N GLY A 230 1.17 18.41 26.55
CA GLY A 230 1.55 19.73 27.07
C GLY A 230 2.47 19.57 28.27
#